data_AF-A0A3B0U4F7-F1
#
_entry.id   AF-A0A3B0U4F7-F1
#
_cell.length_a   1.000
_cell.length_b   1.000
_cell.length_c   1.000
_cell.angle_alpha   90.00
_cell.angle_beta   90.00
_cell.angle_gamma   90.00
#
_symmetry.space_group_name_H-M   'P 1'
#
loop_
_entity.id
_entity.type
_entity.pdbx_description
1 polymer ?
#
loop_
_entity_poly.entity_id
_entity_poly.type
_entity_poly.pdbx_seq_one_letter_code
_entity_poly.pdbx_strand_id
1 'polypeptide(L)'
;MDKILKIPDAQIPGLYRYWFFIFFLGATLAGHSQEKKRIDILNADYLDQNKNIVDNAQRLIGNVEISHNDVLMWCDSAYYYVGTNKIDAFGNVHIDQGDSIHLYARNVFYDGDISFAQAKGNVKLVKQGSTLYTDTLDYKMDENIGYYDDSGKIVDSTKTLSSQYGRYFVNLDIIDFFVDVEVVSDDFTLYSDTLKYNTVTGKIFIIGPTTIKDSVNTLYAEDGWYDSNTGYAELLKNPVVTNDRQTLKADIIKYNRQDGNGLAYGDITITDNENQLVIKGRNASYNDNMELATISDSALLILYSDKDSLYLHADTLMTIPDTVDDEKIIKAYMGVKFYRTDIQGACDSLVYFSKDSTAQMFSSPILWSGIRQMTADYIEMK
;
A
#
# COMPACT_ATOMS: atom_id res chain seq x y z
N MET A 1 -6.66 -38.40 40.78
CA MET A 1 -7.78 -38.37 41.74
C MET A 1 -8.72 -37.28 41.24
N ASP A 2 -9.55 -37.69 40.28
CA ASP A 2 -10.39 -36.84 39.44
C ASP A 2 -11.56 -36.26 40.22
N LYS A 3 -11.90 -34.99 39.96
CA LYS A 3 -13.22 -34.43 40.27
C LYS A 3 -13.84 -33.88 38.99
N ILE A 4 -14.60 -34.77 38.36
CA ILE A 4 -15.52 -34.49 37.27
C ILE A 4 -16.78 -33.83 37.86
N LEU A 5 -17.14 -32.67 37.33
CA LEU A 5 -18.40 -31.97 37.58
C LEU A 5 -19.53 -32.67 36.80
N LYS A 6 -20.56 -33.11 37.53
CA LYS A 6 -21.81 -33.66 37.00
C LYS A 6 -22.75 -32.54 36.55
N ILE A 7 -23.28 -32.63 35.34
CA ILE A 7 -24.45 -31.87 34.84
C ILE A 7 -25.63 -32.85 34.80
N PRO A 8 -26.84 -32.49 35.25
CA PRO A 8 -27.97 -33.42 35.30
C PRO A 8 -28.72 -33.56 33.97
N ASP A 9 -29.20 -34.79 33.76
CA ASP A 9 -29.94 -35.30 32.60
C ASP A 9 -31.25 -34.55 32.31
N ALA A 10 -31.45 -34.19 31.04
CA ALA A 10 -32.75 -33.82 30.49
C ALA A 10 -33.31 -34.98 29.64
N GLN A 11 -34.49 -35.45 30.03
CA GLN A 11 -35.23 -36.56 29.42
C GLN A 11 -35.64 -36.26 27.97
N ILE A 12 -35.43 -37.24 27.09
CA ILE A 12 -35.91 -37.26 25.70
C ILE A 12 -37.28 -37.97 25.66
N PRO A 13 -38.35 -37.36 25.14
CA PRO A 13 -39.58 -38.08 24.82
C PRO A 13 -39.70 -38.39 23.32
N GLY A 14 -39.97 -39.66 23.02
CA GLY A 14 -41.06 -40.06 22.13
C GLY A 14 -40.84 -40.07 20.62
N LEU A 15 -40.68 -41.28 20.07
CA LEU A 15 -40.83 -41.62 18.66
C LEU A 15 -42.20 -41.23 18.09
N TYR A 16 -42.20 -40.53 16.94
CA TYR A 16 -43.29 -40.58 15.97
C TYR A 16 -42.74 -40.90 14.58
N ARG A 17 -43.13 -42.07 14.06
CA ARG A 17 -42.93 -42.52 12.68
C ARG A 17 -43.80 -41.67 11.75
N TYR A 18 -43.18 -40.82 10.94
CA TYR A 18 -43.82 -40.26 9.74
C TYR A 18 -43.07 -40.76 8.50
N TRP A 19 -43.76 -41.59 7.72
CA TRP A 19 -43.35 -41.97 6.38
C TRP A 19 -43.57 -40.76 5.45
N PHE A 20 -42.51 -40.00 5.17
CA PHE A 20 -42.54 -39.00 4.10
C PHE A 20 -42.18 -39.69 2.79
N PHE A 21 -43.19 -39.91 1.95
CA PHE A 21 -43.03 -40.21 0.54
C PHE A 21 -42.41 -38.98 -0.14
N ILE A 22 -41.11 -39.03 -0.45
CA ILE A 22 -40.47 -38.04 -1.33
C ILE A 22 -40.92 -38.36 -2.75
N PHE A 23 -41.91 -37.61 -3.23
CA PHE A 23 -42.26 -37.56 -4.64
C PHE A 23 -41.21 -36.68 -5.32
N PHE A 24 -40.18 -37.30 -5.89
CA PHE A 24 -39.15 -36.62 -6.68
C PHE A 24 -39.77 -36.20 -8.02
N LEU A 25 -40.48 -35.07 -8.02
CA LEU A 25 -40.95 -34.43 -9.25
C LEU A 25 -39.71 -33.83 -9.92
N GLY A 26 -39.22 -34.52 -10.95
CA GLY A 26 -38.13 -34.04 -11.79
C GLY A 26 -38.54 -32.75 -12.51
N ALA A 27 -38.28 -31.62 -11.87
CA ALA A 27 -38.17 -30.35 -12.57
C ALA A 27 -36.86 -30.40 -13.36
N THR A 28 -36.95 -30.78 -14.63
CA THR A 28 -35.89 -30.47 -15.59
C THR A 28 -35.76 -28.96 -15.60
N LEU A 29 -34.75 -28.43 -14.91
CA LEU A 29 -34.25 -27.10 -15.17
C LEU A 29 -33.75 -27.15 -16.62
N ALA A 30 -34.60 -26.74 -17.55
CA ALA A 30 -34.15 -26.34 -18.87
C ALA A 30 -33.23 -25.15 -18.61
N GLY A 31 -31.92 -25.43 -18.54
CA GLY A 31 -30.92 -24.39 -18.64
C GLY A 31 -31.17 -23.69 -19.96
N HIS A 32 -31.68 -22.47 -19.90
CA HIS A 32 -31.61 -21.57 -21.04
C HIS A 32 -30.13 -21.35 -21.29
N SER A 33 -29.56 -22.11 -22.22
CA SER A 33 -28.30 -21.72 -22.84
C SER A 33 -28.56 -20.35 -23.44
N GLN A 34 -27.95 -19.30 -22.89
CA GLN A 34 -27.91 -18.02 -23.59
C GLN A 34 -27.31 -18.30 -24.96
N GLU A 35 -28.04 -17.90 -26.00
CA GLU A 35 -27.57 -18.02 -27.37
C GLU A 35 -26.34 -17.12 -27.51
N LYS A 36 -25.17 -17.70 -27.79
CA LYS A 36 -23.95 -16.92 -27.96
C LYS A 36 -24.14 -15.99 -29.15
N LYS A 37 -24.11 -14.68 -28.91
CA LYS A 37 -24.15 -13.69 -29.98
C LYS A 37 -22.96 -13.93 -30.91
N ARG A 38 -23.18 -13.74 -32.21
CA ARG A 38 -22.13 -13.88 -33.22
C ARG A 38 -21.55 -12.52 -33.53
N ILE A 39 -20.31 -12.52 -33.98
CA ILE A 39 -19.68 -11.32 -34.51
C ILE A 39 -20.40 -10.91 -35.81
N ASP A 40 -20.83 -9.66 -35.85
CA ASP A 40 -21.48 -9.03 -36.99
C ASP A 40 -20.48 -8.13 -37.71
N ILE A 41 -20.29 -8.35 -39.02
CA ILE A 41 -19.50 -7.47 -39.88
C ILE A 41 -20.43 -6.37 -40.39
N LEU A 42 -20.22 -5.14 -39.91
CA LEU A 42 -21.05 -3.99 -40.25
C LEU A 42 -20.59 -3.31 -41.55
N ASN A 43 -19.28 -3.21 -41.75
CA ASN A 43 -18.69 -2.57 -42.92
C ASN A 43 -17.35 -3.19 -43.35
N ALA A 44 -17.08 -3.18 -44.65
CA ALA A 44 -15.76 -3.37 -45.27
C ALA A 44 -15.82 -2.90 -46.73
N ASP A 45 -14.78 -2.22 -47.22
CA ASP A 45 -14.76 -1.74 -48.62
C ASP A 45 -14.65 -2.90 -49.61
N TYR A 46 -13.88 -3.94 -49.26
CA TYR A 46 -13.68 -5.13 -50.07
C TYR A 46 -13.72 -6.41 -49.23
N LEU A 47 -14.35 -7.44 -49.81
CA LEU A 47 -14.41 -8.79 -49.26
C LEU A 47 -13.70 -9.75 -50.22
N ASP A 48 -12.77 -10.54 -49.69
CA ASP A 48 -12.06 -11.57 -50.45
C ASP A 48 -12.06 -12.90 -49.69
N GLN A 49 -12.13 -14.01 -50.41
CA GLN A 49 -12.00 -15.36 -49.85
C GLN A 49 -11.00 -16.13 -50.69
N ASN A 50 -9.77 -16.23 -50.18
CA ASN A 50 -8.69 -16.93 -50.86
C ASN A 50 -8.04 -17.96 -49.94
N LYS A 51 -8.41 -19.23 -50.15
CA LYS A 51 -7.91 -20.37 -49.37
C LYS A 51 -6.38 -20.56 -49.44
N ASN A 52 -5.72 -19.98 -50.45
CA ASN A 52 -4.26 -20.04 -50.58
C ASN A 52 -3.54 -19.00 -49.71
N ILE A 53 -4.25 -18.00 -49.16
CA ILE A 53 -3.69 -16.95 -48.28
C ILE A 53 -3.95 -17.34 -46.83
N VAL A 54 -5.21 -17.56 -46.46
CA VAL A 54 -5.62 -18.10 -45.15
C VAL A 54 -6.76 -19.07 -45.40
N ASP A 55 -6.61 -20.32 -44.95
CA ASP A 55 -7.68 -21.29 -45.08
C ASP A 55 -8.84 -20.95 -44.12
N ASN A 56 -10.07 -21.14 -44.59
CA ASN A 56 -11.28 -20.91 -43.82
C ASN A 56 -11.46 -19.49 -43.22
N ALA A 57 -10.90 -18.45 -43.86
CA ALA A 57 -11.09 -17.06 -43.46
C ALA A 57 -11.67 -16.18 -44.58
N GLN A 58 -12.56 -15.28 -44.20
CA GLN A 58 -13.01 -14.16 -45.03
C GLN A 58 -12.14 -12.94 -44.71
N ARG A 59 -11.49 -12.40 -45.74
CA ARG A 59 -10.65 -11.22 -45.64
C ARG A 59 -11.50 -9.97 -45.84
N LEU A 60 -11.44 -9.06 -44.87
CA LEU A 60 -12.10 -7.77 -44.84
C LEU A 60 -11.02 -6.70 -45.06
N ILE A 61 -11.21 -5.78 -46.01
CA ILE A 61 -10.20 -4.78 -46.37
C ILE A 61 -10.86 -3.42 -46.51
N GLY A 62 -10.27 -2.41 -45.86
CA GLY A 62 -10.68 -1.01 -45.92
C GLY A 62 -11.87 -0.71 -45.03
N ASN A 63 -11.71 0.26 -44.13
CA ASN A 63 -12.75 0.79 -43.24
C ASN A 63 -13.57 -0.33 -42.55
N VAL A 64 -12.90 -1.36 -42.03
CA VAL A 64 -13.58 -2.52 -41.46
C VAL A 64 -14.24 -2.11 -40.15
N GLU A 65 -15.52 -2.43 -40.02
CA GLU A 65 -16.32 -2.20 -38.81
C GLU A 65 -17.01 -3.49 -38.40
N ILE A 66 -16.85 -3.84 -37.13
CA ILE A 66 -17.32 -5.09 -36.55
C ILE A 66 -18.06 -4.77 -35.25
N SER A 67 -19.16 -5.49 -34.99
CA SER A 67 -19.88 -5.45 -33.73
C SER A 67 -20.00 -6.84 -33.11
N HIS A 68 -19.88 -6.92 -31.79
CA HIS A 68 -20.18 -8.12 -31.03
C HIS A 68 -20.64 -7.73 -29.62
N ASN A 69 -21.82 -8.17 -29.20
CA ASN A 69 -22.48 -7.69 -27.96
C ASN A 69 -22.60 -6.16 -27.96
N ASP A 70 -21.98 -5.50 -26.98
CA ASP A 70 -21.89 -4.04 -26.81
C ASP A 70 -20.49 -3.51 -27.20
N VAL A 71 -19.71 -4.32 -27.91
CA VAL A 71 -18.37 -3.99 -28.37
C VAL A 71 -18.43 -3.59 -29.84
N LEU A 72 -17.81 -2.46 -30.16
CA LEU A 72 -17.54 -2.02 -31.53
C LEU A 72 -16.04 -2.06 -31.78
N MET A 73 -15.65 -2.50 -32.97
CA MET A 73 -14.26 -2.58 -33.40
C MET A 73 -14.09 -2.01 -34.80
N TRP A 74 -13.12 -1.11 -34.96
CA TRP A 74 -12.69 -0.55 -36.24
C TRP A 74 -11.23 -0.93 -36.54
N CYS A 75 -10.91 -1.19 -37.80
CA CYS A 75 -9.55 -1.44 -38.27
C CYS A 75 -9.38 -1.23 -39.79
N ASP A 76 -8.13 -1.25 -40.26
CA ASP A 76 -7.82 -1.14 -41.68
C ASP A 76 -8.13 -2.44 -42.44
N SER A 77 -7.92 -3.60 -41.82
CA SER A 77 -8.19 -4.92 -42.40
C SER A 77 -8.35 -6.00 -41.35
N ALA A 78 -9.07 -7.08 -41.68
CA ALA A 78 -9.27 -8.20 -40.77
C ALA A 78 -9.41 -9.55 -41.49
N TYR A 79 -9.14 -10.63 -40.76
CA TYR A 79 -9.53 -12.00 -41.12
C TYR A 79 -10.63 -12.46 -40.17
N TYR A 80 -11.81 -12.73 -40.72
CA TYR A 80 -12.90 -13.38 -40.00
C TYR A 80 -12.92 -14.87 -40.32
N TYR A 81 -12.75 -15.71 -39.30
CA TYR A 81 -12.65 -17.16 -39.48
C TYR A 81 -14.03 -17.81 -39.57
N VAL A 82 -14.39 -18.29 -40.75
CA VAL A 82 -15.72 -18.79 -41.08
C VAL A 82 -16.06 -20.02 -40.22
N GLY A 83 -17.27 -20.04 -39.66
CA GLY A 83 -17.72 -21.12 -38.77
C GLY A 83 -17.15 -21.03 -37.34
N THR A 84 -16.34 -20.02 -37.05
CA THR A 84 -15.87 -19.69 -35.70
C THR A 84 -16.35 -18.30 -35.30
N ASN A 85 -16.24 -17.94 -34.01
CA ASN A 85 -16.53 -16.59 -33.54
C ASN A 85 -15.23 -15.79 -33.32
N LYS A 86 -14.30 -15.83 -34.28
CA LYS A 86 -12.94 -15.29 -34.11
C LYS A 86 -12.52 -14.35 -35.22
N ILE A 87 -11.75 -13.32 -34.86
CA ILE A 87 -11.21 -12.32 -35.76
C ILE A 87 -9.75 -12.01 -35.43
N ASP A 88 -8.93 -11.89 -36.47
CA ASP A 88 -7.67 -11.14 -36.40
C ASP A 88 -7.85 -9.79 -37.10
N ALA A 89 -7.70 -8.69 -36.39
CA ALA A 89 -7.79 -7.32 -36.89
C ALA A 89 -6.40 -6.69 -36.97
N PHE A 90 -6.13 -5.91 -38.03
CA PHE A 90 -4.83 -5.35 -38.36
C PHE A 90 -4.95 -3.90 -38.82
N GLY A 91 -4.03 -3.06 -38.32
CA GLY A 91 -3.91 -1.66 -38.70
C GLY A 91 -4.95 -0.78 -37.99
N ASN A 92 -4.46 0.24 -37.28
CA ASN A 92 -5.27 1.24 -36.57
C ASN A 92 -6.46 0.63 -35.80
N VAL A 93 -6.24 -0.48 -35.09
CA VAL A 93 -7.34 -1.18 -34.42
C VAL A 93 -7.82 -0.34 -33.24
N HIS A 94 -9.12 -0.08 -33.19
CA HIS A 94 -9.79 0.61 -32.11
C HIS A 94 -10.99 -0.22 -31.66
N ILE A 95 -11.02 -0.59 -30.38
CA ILE A 95 -12.17 -1.23 -29.73
C ILE A 95 -12.82 -0.24 -28.77
N ASP A 96 -14.14 -0.20 -28.77
CA ASP A 96 -14.98 0.57 -27.85
C ASP A 96 -15.96 -0.37 -27.14
N GLN A 97 -15.99 -0.29 -25.80
CA GLN A 97 -16.90 -1.03 -24.93
C GLN A 97 -17.76 -0.04 -24.14
N GLY A 98 -18.98 0.20 -24.64
CA GLY A 98 -20.03 0.94 -23.93
C GLY A 98 -19.63 2.34 -23.45
N ASP A 99 -18.92 3.11 -24.29
CA ASP A 99 -18.44 4.49 -24.03
C ASP A 99 -17.49 4.64 -22.82
N SER A 100 -17.11 3.55 -22.17
CA SER A 100 -16.40 3.56 -20.89
C SER A 100 -14.92 3.22 -21.02
N ILE A 101 -14.57 2.42 -22.04
CA ILE A 101 -13.24 1.87 -22.27
C ILE A 101 -12.95 1.90 -23.76
N HIS A 102 -11.82 2.53 -24.13
CA HIS A 102 -11.30 2.48 -25.49
C HIS A 102 -9.93 1.81 -25.51
N LEU A 103 -9.76 0.83 -26.39
CA LEU A 103 -8.50 0.12 -26.61
C LEU A 103 -8.00 0.38 -28.03
N TYR A 104 -6.78 0.88 -28.15
CA TYR A 104 -6.10 1.10 -29.42
C TYR A 104 -4.89 0.18 -29.52
N ALA A 105 -4.64 -0.39 -30.70
CA ALA A 105 -3.48 -1.24 -30.97
C ALA A 105 -3.16 -1.34 -32.46
N ARG A 106 -1.98 -1.88 -32.78
CA ARG A 106 -1.64 -2.20 -34.17
C ARG A 106 -2.37 -3.45 -34.66
N ASN A 107 -2.45 -4.49 -33.84
CA ASN A 107 -3.15 -5.73 -34.15
C ASN A 107 -3.97 -6.20 -32.95
N VAL A 108 -5.10 -6.84 -33.20
CA VAL A 108 -5.92 -7.47 -32.16
C VAL A 108 -6.39 -8.83 -32.64
N PHE A 109 -6.19 -9.86 -31.82
CA PHE A 109 -6.95 -11.10 -31.92
C PHE A 109 -8.18 -11.00 -31.00
N TYR A 110 -9.36 -11.34 -31.51
CA TYR A 110 -10.62 -11.32 -30.77
C TYR A 110 -11.33 -12.67 -30.86
N ASP A 111 -11.74 -13.19 -29.70
CA ASP A 111 -12.54 -14.40 -29.57
C ASP A 111 -13.88 -14.05 -28.92
N GLY A 112 -14.93 -13.97 -29.73
CA GLY A 112 -16.28 -13.65 -29.30
C GLY A 112 -16.95 -14.78 -28.51
N ASP A 113 -16.45 -16.02 -28.57
CA ASP A 113 -17.05 -17.13 -27.79
C ASP A 113 -16.75 -17.03 -26.29
N ILE A 114 -15.68 -16.31 -25.92
CA ILE A 114 -15.19 -16.12 -24.55
C ILE A 114 -14.93 -14.64 -24.20
N SER A 115 -15.40 -13.71 -25.06
CA SER A 115 -15.22 -12.26 -24.94
C SER A 115 -13.79 -11.85 -24.57
N PHE A 116 -12.82 -12.37 -25.32
CA PHE A 116 -11.39 -12.15 -25.08
C PHE A 116 -10.76 -11.35 -26.23
N ALA A 117 -9.96 -10.34 -25.90
CA ALA A 117 -9.15 -9.59 -26.84
C ALA A 117 -7.67 -9.66 -26.44
N GLN A 118 -6.80 -10.01 -27.39
CA GLN A 118 -5.35 -9.89 -27.26
C GLN A 118 -4.87 -8.79 -28.21
N ALA A 119 -4.43 -7.67 -27.65
CA ALA A 119 -3.92 -6.51 -28.37
C ALA A 119 -2.39 -6.50 -28.38
N LYS A 120 -1.79 -6.15 -29.53
CA LYS A 120 -0.34 -6.11 -29.72
C LYS A 120 0.12 -4.91 -30.51
N GLY A 121 1.23 -4.31 -30.08
CA GLY A 121 1.94 -3.21 -30.72
C GLY A 121 1.30 -1.86 -30.43
N ASN A 122 2.04 -0.98 -29.74
CA ASN A 122 1.61 0.37 -29.35
C ASN A 122 0.24 0.38 -28.66
N VAL A 123 0.02 -0.53 -27.72
CA VAL A 123 -1.27 -0.67 -27.06
C VAL A 123 -1.52 0.52 -26.15
N LYS A 124 -2.72 1.10 -26.29
CA LYS A 124 -3.22 2.20 -25.45
C LYS A 124 -4.63 1.88 -25.00
N LEU A 125 -4.82 1.72 -23.69
CA LEU A 125 -6.13 1.53 -23.07
C LEU A 125 -6.53 2.80 -22.31
N VAL A 126 -7.68 3.38 -22.62
CA VAL A 126 -8.20 4.60 -22.00
C VAL A 126 -9.45 4.26 -21.20
N LYS A 127 -9.47 4.62 -19.91
CA LYS A 127 -10.63 4.52 -19.02
C LYS A 127 -10.67 5.75 -18.09
N GLN A 128 -11.76 6.51 -18.11
CA GLN A 128 -12.09 7.57 -17.14
C GLN A 128 -10.89 8.40 -16.61
N GLY A 129 -10.21 9.13 -17.50
CA GLY A 129 -9.11 10.03 -17.11
C GLY A 129 -7.76 9.35 -16.85
N SER A 130 -7.68 8.02 -16.93
CA SER A 130 -6.44 7.25 -16.87
C SER A 130 -6.13 6.59 -18.22
N THR A 131 -4.86 6.52 -18.57
CA THR A 131 -4.38 5.83 -19.78
C THR A 131 -3.26 4.85 -19.47
N LEU A 132 -3.43 3.59 -19.85
CA LEU A 132 -2.40 2.55 -19.84
C LEU A 132 -1.74 2.47 -21.21
N TYR A 133 -0.41 2.40 -21.21
CA TYR A 133 0.45 2.15 -22.36
C TYR A 133 1.26 0.87 -22.14
N THR A 134 1.29 -0.02 -23.13
CA THR A 134 2.07 -1.27 -23.11
C THR A 134 2.29 -1.78 -24.54
N ASP A 135 3.13 -2.79 -24.76
CA ASP A 135 3.21 -3.45 -26.07
C ASP A 135 2.15 -4.54 -26.24
N THR A 136 1.83 -5.27 -25.17
CA THR A 136 0.88 -6.39 -25.17
C THR A 136 -0.17 -6.22 -24.08
N LEU A 137 -1.45 -6.43 -24.44
CA LEU A 137 -2.54 -6.42 -23.47
C LEU A 137 -3.53 -7.52 -23.80
N ASP A 138 -3.78 -8.36 -22.81
CA ASP A 138 -4.86 -9.34 -22.85
C ASP A 138 -6.02 -8.82 -22.01
N TYR A 139 -7.21 -8.78 -22.59
CA TYR A 139 -8.42 -8.24 -21.97
C TYR A 139 -9.55 -9.24 -22.02
N LYS A 140 -10.00 -9.65 -20.82
CA LYS A 140 -11.17 -10.51 -20.62
C LYS A 140 -12.36 -9.62 -20.28
N MET A 141 -13.21 -9.39 -21.28
CA MET A 141 -14.33 -8.44 -21.15
C MET A 141 -15.43 -8.97 -20.23
N ASP A 142 -15.68 -10.28 -20.21
CA ASP A 142 -16.69 -10.88 -19.31
C ASP A 142 -16.27 -10.78 -17.84
N GLU A 143 -14.97 -10.89 -17.56
CA GLU A 143 -14.41 -10.79 -16.21
C GLU A 143 -14.08 -9.33 -15.83
N ASN A 144 -14.05 -8.41 -16.79
CA ASN A 144 -13.58 -7.04 -16.62
C ASN A 144 -12.14 -6.98 -16.05
N ILE A 145 -11.26 -7.81 -16.62
CA ILE A 145 -9.85 -7.95 -16.23
C ILE A 145 -8.95 -7.73 -17.43
N GLY A 146 -8.05 -6.74 -17.32
CA GLY A 146 -6.93 -6.54 -18.26
C GLY A 146 -5.61 -6.91 -17.63
N TYR A 147 -4.71 -7.53 -18.38
CA TYR A 147 -3.34 -7.78 -17.92
C TYR A 147 -2.32 -7.54 -19.04
N TYR A 148 -1.17 -7.01 -18.64
CA TYR A 148 0.00 -6.84 -19.49
C TYR A 148 1.19 -7.57 -18.86
N ASP A 149 2.06 -8.08 -19.71
CA ASP A 149 3.20 -8.91 -19.32
C ASP A 149 4.56 -8.46 -19.88
N ASP A 150 4.59 -7.35 -20.62
CA ASP A 150 5.80 -6.74 -21.18
C ASP A 150 5.83 -5.23 -20.96
N SER A 151 6.00 -4.85 -19.68
CA SER A 151 6.04 -3.47 -19.21
C SER A 151 4.75 -2.67 -19.44
N GLY A 152 4.35 -1.91 -18.42
CA GLY A 152 3.18 -1.04 -18.51
C GLY A 152 3.46 0.31 -17.88
N LYS A 153 2.91 1.36 -18.50
CA LYS A 153 2.91 2.72 -17.98
C LYS A 153 1.49 3.23 -17.89
N ILE A 154 1.06 3.60 -16.70
CA ILE A 154 -0.25 4.18 -16.43
C ILE A 154 -0.06 5.65 -16.10
N VAL A 155 -0.79 6.51 -16.79
CA VAL A 155 -0.75 7.96 -16.60
C VAL A 155 -2.16 8.43 -16.24
N ASP A 156 -2.29 9.09 -15.10
CA ASP A 156 -3.49 9.84 -14.70
C ASP A 156 -3.19 11.35 -14.65
N SER A 157 -4.10 12.16 -14.10
CA SER A 157 -3.94 13.62 -14.04
C SER A 157 -2.82 14.11 -13.11
N THR A 158 -2.34 13.26 -12.20
CA THR A 158 -1.43 13.63 -11.09
C THR A 158 -0.23 12.71 -10.96
N LYS A 159 -0.27 11.52 -11.56
CA LYS A 159 0.68 10.43 -11.30
C LYS A 159 1.01 9.67 -12.56
N THR A 160 2.24 9.17 -12.58
CA THR A 160 2.70 8.17 -13.52
C THR A 160 3.10 6.92 -12.74
N LEU A 161 2.54 5.77 -13.11
CA LEU A 161 2.88 4.47 -12.53
C LEU A 161 3.51 3.61 -13.62
N SER A 162 4.56 2.87 -13.30
CA SER A 162 5.17 1.90 -14.21
C SER A 162 5.53 0.61 -13.51
N SER A 163 5.51 -0.51 -14.24
CA SER A 163 5.90 -1.84 -13.75
C SER A 163 6.20 -2.79 -14.91
N GLN A 164 6.77 -3.96 -14.62
CA GLN A 164 6.95 -5.03 -15.61
C GLN A 164 5.64 -5.77 -15.92
N TYR A 165 4.86 -6.09 -14.87
CA TYR A 165 3.60 -6.82 -15.00
C TYR A 165 2.49 -6.08 -14.26
N GLY A 166 1.30 -6.09 -14.83
CA GLY A 166 0.15 -5.51 -14.15
C GLY A 166 -1.15 -6.17 -14.52
N ARG A 167 -2.07 -6.15 -13.55
CA ARG A 167 -3.43 -6.66 -13.71
C ARG A 167 -4.41 -5.63 -13.20
N TYR A 168 -5.30 -5.19 -14.07
CA TYR A 168 -6.36 -4.26 -13.73
C TYR A 168 -7.69 -4.99 -13.56
N PHE A 169 -8.25 -4.89 -12.35
CA PHE A 169 -9.62 -5.29 -12.04
C PHE A 169 -10.55 -4.09 -12.20
N VAL A 170 -11.14 -3.96 -13.38
CA VAL A 170 -11.94 -2.79 -13.76
C VAL A 170 -13.12 -2.58 -12.81
N ASN A 171 -13.78 -3.65 -12.36
CA ASN A 171 -14.93 -3.60 -11.43
C ASN A 171 -14.58 -3.17 -10.00
N LEU A 172 -13.31 -3.34 -9.61
CA LEU A 172 -12.85 -3.02 -8.25
C LEU A 172 -12.06 -1.71 -8.21
N ASP A 173 -11.78 -1.12 -9.37
CA ASP A 173 -10.87 0.00 -9.54
C ASP A 173 -9.50 -0.27 -8.90
N ILE A 174 -9.04 -1.52 -8.96
CA ILE A 174 -7.79 -1.98 -8.36
C ILE A 174 -6.83 -2.46 -9.42
N ILE A 175 -5.61 -1.96 -9.36
CA ILE A 175 -4.48 -2.42 -10.16
C ILE A 175 -3.48 -3.12 -9.24
N ASP A 176 -3.16 -4.37 -9.56
CA ASP A 176 -2.00 -5.05 -9.00
C ASP A 176 -0.81 -4.79 -9.93
N PHE A 177 0.30 -4.31 -9.38
CA PHE A 177 1.56 -4.11 -10.09
C PHE A 177 2.62 -5.05 -9.50
N PHE A 178 3.45 -5.62 -10.37
CA PHE A 178 4.50 -6.55 -9.98
C PHE A 178 5.79 -6.25 -10.72
N VAL A 179 6.89 -6.36 -9.97
CA VAL A 179 8.29 -6.21 -10.37
C VAL A 179 8.62 -4.80 -10.88
N ASP A 180 9.67 -4.22 -10.29
CA ASP A 180 10.22 -2.90 -10.63
C ASP A 180 9.13 -1.82 -10.74
N VAL A 181 8.28 -1.73 -9.70
CA VAL A 181 7.19 -0.77 -9.68
C VAL A 181 7.69 0.59 -9.27
N GLU A 182 7.40 1.60 -10.08
CA GLU A 182 7.70 3.00 -9.80
C GLU A 182 6.40 3.84 -9.89
N VAL A 183 6.17 4.67 -8.88
CA VAL A 183 5.10 5.68 -8.88
C VAL A 183 5.74 7.06 -8.72
N VAL A 184 5.50 7.93 -9.67
CA VAL A 184 6.00 9.31 -9.68
C VAL A 184 4.81 10.26 -9.60
N SER A 185 4.89 11.20 -8.67
CA SER A 185 3.97 12.33 -8.50
C SER A 185 4.76 13.61 -8.20
N ASP A 186 4.07 14.74 -8.12
CA ASP A 186 4.71 16.01 -7.74
C ASP A 186 5.19 16.03 -6.28
N ASP A 187 4.55 15.25 -5.40
CA ASP A 187 4.82 15.24 -3.95
C ASP A 187 5.82 14.15 -3.52
N PHE A 188 5.84 13.02 -4.22
CA PHE A 188 6.63 11.86 -3.83
C PHE A 188 6.97 10.95 -5.01
N THR A 189 8.04 10.16 -4.82
CA THR A 189 8.37 9.00 -5.64
C THR A 189 8.33 7.74 -4.79
N LEU A 190 7.73 6.67 -5.30
CA LEU A 190 7.64 5.37 -4.63
C LEU A 190 8.23 4.28 -5.51
N TYR A 191 9.02 3.40 -4.88
CA TYR A 191 9.62 2.22 -5.50
C TYR A 191 9.16 0.97 -4.74
N SER A 192 8.72 -0.06 -5.44
CA SER A 192 8.25 -1.30 -4.82
C SER A 192 8.52 -2.51 -5.71
N ASP A 193 8.65 -3.69 -5.09
CA ASP A 193 8.56 -4.96 -5.82
C ASP A 193 7.11 -5.25 -6.23
N THR A 194 6.16 -5.11 -5.30
CA THR A 194 4.76 -5.44 -5.53
C THR A 194 3.87 -4.49 -4.74
N LEU A 195 2.92 -3.85 -5.42
CA LEU A 195 1.92 -3.00 -4.78
C LEU A 195 0.55 -3.18 -5.40
N LYS A 196 -0.46 -2.78 -4.63
CA LYS A 196 -1.84 -2.66 -5.11
C LYS A 196 -2.28 -1.20 -5.02
N TYR A 197 -2.89 -0.70 -6.08
CA TYR A 197 -3.36 0.68 -6.17
C TYR A 197 -4.85 0.73 -6.44
N ASN A 198 -5.58 1.52 -5.66
CA ASN A 198 -6.98 1.82 -5.95
C ASN A 198 -7.09 3.15 -6.70
N THR A 199 -7.56 3.11 -7.95
CA THR A 199 -7.56 4.25 -8.87
C THR A 199 -8.58 5.33 -8.52
N VAL A 200 -9.54 5.03 -7.64
CA VAL A 200 -10.58 5.99 -7.19
C VAL A 200 -10.17 6.68 -5.89
N THR A 201 -9.72 5.91 -4.89
CA THR A 201 -9.37 6.43 -3.56
C THR A 201 -7.94 6.94 -3.46
N GLY A 202 -7.08 6.62 -4.43
CA GLY A 202 -5.65 6.94 -4.38
C GLY A 202 -4.87 6.15 -3.33
N LYS A 203 -5.46 5.09 -2.76
CA LYS A 203 -4.82 4.27 -1.74
C LYS A 203 -3.86 3.26 -2.37
N ILE A 204 -2.62 3.27 -1.88
CA ILE A 204 -1.55 2.34 -2.22
C ILE A 204 -1.41 1.34 -1.07
N PHE A 205 -1.50 0.05 -1.36
CA PHE A 205 -1.26 -1.02 -0.40
C PHE A 205 0.12 -1.61 -0.65
N ILE A 206 0.92 -1.65 0.41
CA ILE A 206 2.28 -2.17 0.42
C ILE A 206 2.17 -3.68 0.64
N ILE A 207 2.65 -4.47 -0.31
CA ILE A 207 2.58 -5.95 -0.26
C ILE A 207 3.99 -6.57 -0.24
N GLY A 208 5.02 -5.76 -0.51
CA GLY A 208 6.41 -6.14 -0.43
C GLY A 208 7.31 -4.93 -0.13
N PRO A 209 8.63 -5.13 -0.12
CA PRO A 209 9.60 -4.08 0.17
C PRO A 209 9.33 -2.83 -0.67
N THR A 210 9.00 -1.73 0.01
CA THR A 210 8.57 -0.48 -0.62
C THR A 210 9.30 0.68 0.02
N THR A 211 9.83 1.57 -0.82
CA THR A 211 10.45 2.83 -0.42
C THR A 211 9.64 3.99 -0.97
N ILE A 212 9.23 4.91 -0.11
CA ILE A 212 8.55 6.16 -0.48
C ILE A 212 9.47 7.32 -0.13
N LYS A 213 9.68 8.24 -1.07
CA LYS A 213 10.55 9.40 -0.91
C LYS A 213 9.76 10.66 -1.22
N ASP A 214 9.67 11.56 -0.24
CA ASP A 214 9.18 12.93 -0.44
C ASP A 214 10.37 13.92 -0.40
N SER A 215 10.09 15.22 -0.26
CA SER A 215 11.12 16.26 -0.24
C SER A 215 11.99 16.29 1.02
N VAL A 216 11.58 15.63 2.11
CA VAL A 216 12.21 15.70 3.44
C VAL A 216 12.52 14.31 4.00
N ASN A 217 11.67 13.32 3.73
CA ASN A 217 11.69 12.02 4.36
C ASN A 217 11.78 10.89 3.33
N THR A 218 12.46 9.82 3.74
CA THR A 218 12.42 8.50 3.11
C THR A 218 11.78 7.50 4.07
N LEU A 219 10.69 6.88 3.61
CA LEU A 219 9.93 5.88 4.33
C LEU A 219 10.20 4.52 3.69
N TYR A 220 10.35 3.48 4.51
CA TYR A 220 10.47 2.09 4.07
C TYR A 220 9.51 1.23 4.89
N ALA A 221 8.87 0.26 4.22
CA ALA A 221 8.06 -0.77 4.85
C ALA A 221 7.90 -1.98 3.93
N GLU A 222 7.50 -3.11 4.49
CA GLU A 222 7.19 -4.33 3.72
C GLU A 222 5.70 -4.71 3.76
N ASP A 223 4.90 -4.00 4.55
CA ASP A 223 3.45 -4.15 4.62
C ASP A 223 2.81 -2.80 5.04
N GLY A 224 1.50 -2.67 4.89
CA GLY A 224 0.74 -1.47 5.27
C GLY A 224 0.16 -0.74 4.07
N TRP A 225 -0.06 0.57 4.23
CA TRP A 225 -0.70 1.37 3.20
C TRP A 225 -0.39 2.87 3.29
N TYR A 226 -0.54 3.54 2.16
CA TYR A 226 -0.33 4.97 1.98
C TYR A 226 -1.49 5.57 1.19
N ASP A 227 -2.09 6.63 1.70
CA ASP A 227 -3.09 7.42 0.98
C ASP A 227 -2.41 8.58 0.28
N SER A 228 -2.32 8.49 -1.05
CA SER A 228 -1.63 9.50 -1.87
C SER A 228 -2.36 10.86 -1.95
N ASN A 229 -3.63 10.94 -1.53
CA ASN A 229 -4.39 12.18 -1.51
C ASN A 229 -4.24 12.94 -0.18
N THR A 230 -4.17 12.22 0.94
CA THR A 230 -4.08 12.82 2.27
C THR A 230 -2.67 12.84 2.84
N GLY A 231 -1.77 12.01 2.31
CA GLY A 231 -0.44 11.77 2.87
C GLY A 231 -0.46 10.94 4.14
N TYR A 232 -1.60 10.32 4.49
CA TYR A 232 -1.70 9.45 5.65
C TYR A 232 -1.07 8.08 5.34
N ALA A 233 -0.21 7.62 6.24
CA ALA A 233 0.53 6.38 6.12
C ALA A 233 0.34 5.50 7.35
N GLU A 234 0.21 4.19 7.14
CA GLU A 234 0.39 3.16 8.16
C GLU A 234 1.40 2.15 7.63
N LEU A 235 2.61 2.20 8.17
CA LEU A 235 3.74 1.38 7.79
C LEU A 235 3.88 0.22 8.76
N LEU A 236 3.94 -0.99 8.21
CA LEU A 236 4.02 -2.24 8.94
C LEU A 236 5.22 -3.05 8.44
N LYS A 237 5.69 -3.99 9.28
CA LYS A 237 6.77 -4.94 8.97
C LYS A 237 8.09 -4.26 8.59
N ASN A 238 8.99 -4.19 9.58
CA ASN A 238 10.27 -3.49 9.49
C ASN A 238 10.18 -2.02 9.02
N PRO A 239 9.19 -1.22 9.49
CA PRO A 239 9.06 0.15 9.03
C PRO A 239 10.24 1.02 9.49
N VAL A 240 10.74 1.84 8.58
CA VAL A 240 11.82 2.80 8.84
C VAL A 240 11.45 4.15 8.25
N VAL A 241 11.59 5.22 9.03
CA VAL A 241 11.48 6.60 8.53
C VAL A 241 12.80 7.31 8.77
N THR A 242 13.35 7.90 7.71
CA THR A 242 14.66 8.55 7.73
C THR A 242 14.55 9.94 7.13
N ASN A 243 15.20 10.92 7.74
CA ASN A 243 15.49 12.22 7.14
C ASN A 243 16.99 12.52 7.27
N ASP A 244 17.41 13.74 6.95
CA ASP A 244 18.83 14.13 6.96
C ASP A 244 19.50 14.01 8.34
N ARG A 245 18.73 14.02 9.43
CA ARG A 245 19.25 14.04 10.81
C ARG A 245 19.03 12.73 11.55
N GLN A 246 17.85 12.16 11.40
CA GLN A 246 17.35 11.09 12.25
C GLN A 246 16.79 9.89 11.49
N THR A 247 16.87 8.73 12.13
CA THR A 247 16.26 7.48 11.69
C THR A 247 15.35 6.94 12.80
N LEU A 248 14.08 6.70 12.49
CA LEU A 248 13.10 6.04 13.34
C LEU A 248 12.85 4.63 12.83
N LYS A 249 12.95 3.64 13.73
CA LYS A 249 12.53 2.25 13.53
C LYS A 249 11.50 1.88 14.59
N ALA A 250 10.52 1.06 14.24
CA ALA A 250 9.48 0.56 15.14
C ALA A 250 8.85 -0.73 14.57
N ASP A 251 7.87 -1.31 15.26
CA ASP A 251 7.05 -2.40 14.70
C ASP A 251 5.93 -1.83 13.79
N ILE A 252 5.40 -0.66 14.17
CA ILE A 252 4.35 0.08 13.45
C ILE A 252 4.71 1.56 13.48
N ILE A 253 4.59 2.24 12.33
CA ILE A 253 4.69 3.71 12.23
C ILE A 253 3.45 4.23 11.52
N LYS A 254 2.79 5.23 12.11
CA LYS A 254 1.67 5.95 11.48
C LYS A 254 2.02 7.42 11.36
N TYR A 255 1.60 8.05 10.27
CA TYR A 255 1.82 9.46 10.07
C TYR A 255 0.65 10.10 9.33
N ASN A 256 0.24 11.29 9.76
CA ASN A 256 -0.77 12.09 9.11
C ASN A 256 -0.20 13.46 8.74
N ARG A 257 0.01 13.68 7.43
CA ARG A 257 0.53 14.96 6.91
C ARG A 257 -0.40 16.14 7.20
N GLN A 258 -1.72 15.93 7.30
CA GLN A 258 -2.68 17.03 7.44
C GLN A 258 -2.63 17.71 8.81
N ASP A 259 -2.34 16.95 9.88
CA ASP A 259 -2.28 17.46 11.25
C ASP A 259 -0.88 17.36 11.88
N GLY A 260 0.09 16.79 11.15
CA GLY A 260 1.48 16.63 11.56
C GLY A 260 1.70 15.52 12.61
N ASN A 261 0.69 14.69 12.89
CA ASN A 261 0.79 13.65 13.92
C ASN A 261 1.52 12.40 13.41
N GLY A 262 2.62 12.06 14.09
CA GLY A 262 3.33 10.79 13.96
C GLY A 262 3.16 9.92 15.20
N LEU A 263 2.94 8.63 15.00
CA LEU A 263 2.84 7.62 16.06
C LEU A 263 3.76 6.44 15.74
N ALA A 264 4.46 5.92 16.73
CA ALA A 264 5.24 4.70 16.60
C ALA A 264 4.96 3.76 17.78
N TYR A 265 4.94 2.45 17.51
CA TYR A 265 4.63 1.41 18.49
C TYR A 265 5.57 0.22 18.38
N GLY A 266 5.78 -0.48 19.50
CA GLY A 266 6.57 -1.71 19.52
C GLY A 266 8.04 -1.45 19.86
N ASP A 267 8.99 -2.13 19.23
CA ASP A 267 10.41 -1.87 19.51
C ASP A 267 10.92 -0.59 18.82
N ILE A 268 10.71 0.55 19.49
CA ILE A 268 11.07 1.86 18.94
C ILE A 268 12.55 2.14 19.16
N THR A 269 13.24 2.56 18.10
CA THR A 269 14.59 3.13 18.16
C THR A 269 14.67 4.35 17.26
N ILE A 270 14.91 5.51 17.87
CA ILE A 270 15.22 6.77 17.19
C ILE A 270 16.72 7.00 17.33
N THR A 271 17.41 7.20 16.21
CA THR A 271 18.84 7.51 16.17
C THR A 271 19.01 8.88 15.53
N ASP A 272 19.69 9.78 16.22
CA ASP A 272 20.09 11.09 15.70
C ASP A 272 21.61 11.15 15.68
N ASN A 273 22.17 11.15 14.47
CA ASN A 273 23.61 11.10 14.27
C ASN A 273 24.26 12.48 14.44
N GLU A 274 23.51 13.57 14.25
CA GLU A 274 24.02 14.94 14.40
C GLU A 274 24.23 15.24 15.89
N ASN A 275 23.26 14.88 16.72
CA ASN A 275 23.31 15.07 18.17
C ASN A 275 23.90 13.89 18.94
N GLN A 276 24.38 12.85 18.24
CA GLN A 276 25.01 11.67 18.83
C GLN A 276 24.13 11.04 19.94
N LEU A 277 22.85 10.79 19.63
CA LEU A 277 21.92 10.21 20.59
C LEU A 277 21.08 9.08 20.01
N VAL A 278 20.66 8.18 20.89
CA VAL A 278 19.70 7.12 20.62
C VAL A 278 18.61 7.13 21.68
N ILE A 279 17.35 7.08 21.25
CA ILE A 279 16.18 7.02 22.12
C ILE A 279 15.42 5.72 21.82
N LYS A 280 15.04 4.99 22.88
CA LYS A 280 14.27 3.75 22.81
C LYS A 280 13.05 3.81 23.71
N GLY A 281 12.04 3.03 23.40
CA GLY A 281 10.80 2.90 24.17
C GLY A 281 9.79 2.04 23.42
N ARG A 282 8.53 2.04 23.88
CA ARG A 282 7.49 1.16 23.30
C ARG A 282 6.30 1.89 22.69
N ASN A 283 6.08 3.14 23.09
CA ASN A 283 5.08 4.03 22.49
C ASN A 283 5.73 5.39 22.24
N ALA A 284 5.61 5.93 21.04
CA ALA A 284 6.05 7.29 20.75
C ALA A 284 4.99 8.07 19.99
N SER A 285 4.91 9.36 20.29
CA SER A 285 4.08 10.33 19.56
C SER A 285 4.89 11.57 19.28
N TYR A 286 4.74 12.10 18.06
CA TYR A 286 5.33 13.36 17.63
C TYR A 286 4.29 14.21 16.92
N ASN A 287 4.33 15.53 17.09
CA ASN A 287 3.54 16.45 16.28
C ASN A 287 4.45 17.49 15.64
N ASP A 288 4.47 17.54 14.31
CA ASP A 288 5.30 18.47 13.54
C ASP A 288 4.95 19.94 13.85
N ASN A 289 3.67 20.25 13.99
CA ASN A 289 3.18 21.62 14.17
C ASN A 289 3.46 22.18 15.58
N MET A 290 3.54 21.30 16.58
CA MET A 290 3.78 21.66 17.98
C MET A 290 5.21 21.36 18.43
N GLU A 291 6.01 20.69 17.59
CA GLU A 291 7.35 20.16 17.89
C GLU A 291 7.43 19.36 19.21
N LEU A 292 6.32 18.70 19.55
CA LEU A 292 6.18 17.96 20.80
C LEU A 292 6.44 16.48 20.54
N ALA A 293 7.43 15.93 21.24
CA ALA A 293 7.75 14.51 21.19
C ALA A 293 7.53 13.87 22.56
N THR A 294 6.97 12.67 22.58
CA THR A 294 6.86 11.83 23.78
C THR A 294 7.24 10.41 23.41
N ILE A 295 8.02 9.76 24.27
CA ILE A 295 8.28 8.33 24.21
C ILE A 295 8.08 7.74 25.60
N SER A 296 7.34 6.64 25.70
CA SER A 296 6.94 6.04 26.96
C SER A 296 7.02 4.52 26.93
N ASP A 297 6.74 3.93 28.10
CA ASP A 297 6.88 2.51 28.42
C ASP A 297 8.36 2.07 28.30
N SER A 298 9.07 2.31 29.40
CA SER A 298 10.49 2.00 29.60
C SER A 298 11.43 2.79 28.69
N ALA A 299 11.24 4.10 28.60
CA ALA A 299 12.07 5.00 27.81
C ALA A 299 13.56 4.96 28.20
N LEU A 300 14.44 4.91 27.20
CA LEU A 300 15.90 4.92 27.37
C LEU A 300 16.51 5.92 26.38
N LEU A 301 17.21 6.92 26.92
CA LEU A 301 18.06 7.83 26.19
C LEU A 301 19.53 7.40 26.37
N ILE A 302 20.27 7.37 25.27
CA ILE A 302 21.71 7.12 25.23
C ILE A 302 22.33 8.32 24.52
N LEU A 303 23.19 9.05 25.23
CA LEU A 303 23.96 10.17 24.69
C LEU A 303 25.41 9.71 24.55
N TYR A 304 25.93 9.67 23.33
CA TYR A 304 27.29 9.25 23.06
C TYR A 304 28.26 10.42 23.21
N SER A 305 29.46 10.12 23.70
CA SER A 305 30.62 11.00 23.64
C SER A 305 31.87 10.18 23.31
N ASP A 306 32.98 10.83 22.96
CA ASP A 306 34.21 10.16 22.49
C ASP A 306 34.76 9.07 23.43
N LYS A 307 34.47 9.16 24.73
CA LYS A 307 35.06 8.28 25.76
C LYS A 307 34.05 7.38 26.48
N ASP A 308 32.83 7.86 26.67
CA ASP A 308 31.78 7.17 27.45
C ASP A 308 30.39 7.61 27.00
N SER A 309 29.36 6.87 27.36
CA SER A 309 27.97 7.20 27.06
C SER A 309 27.19 7.49 28.33
N LEU A 310 26.34 8.53 28.31
CA LEU A 310 25.37 8.76 29.36
C LEU A 310 24.09 7.97 29.01
N TYR A 311 23.68 7.10 29.92
CA TYR A 311 22.43 6.38 29.85
C TYR A 311 21.44 7.05 30.78
N LEU A 312 20.23 7.36 30.30
CA LEU A 312 19.13 7.87 31.10
C LEU A 312 17.89 7.03 30.84
N HIS A 313 17.35 6.44 31.89
CA HIS A 313 16.14 5.64 31.87
C HIS A 313 15.03 6.32 32.64
N ALA A 314 13.81 6.25 32.13
CA ALA A 314 12.59 6.75 32.75
C ALA A 314 11.40 5.94 32.22
N ASP A 315 10.22 6.04 32.84
CA ASP A 315 9.01 5.50 32.20
C ASP A 315 8.68 6.29 30.93
N THR A 316 8.71 7.63 31.04
CA THR A 316 8.33 8.55 29.98
C THR A 316 9.37 9.65 29.81
N LEU A 317 9.79 9.88 28.57
CA LEU A 317 10.58 11.02 28.13
C LEU A 317 9.73 11.91 27.23
N MET A 318 9.79 13.21 27.45
CA MET A 318 9.07 14.22 26.68
C MET A 318 10.03 15.34 26.27
N THR A 319 9.88 15.81 25.04
CA THR A 319 10.59 16.98 24.51
C THR A 319 9.55 17.99 24.07
N ILE A 320 9.70 19.23 24.53
CA ILE A 320 8.86 20.37 24.13
C ILE A 320 9.75 21.52 23.66
N PRO A 321 9.28 22.36 22.72
CA PRO A 321 9.98 23.57 22.34
C PRO A 321 10.09 24.53 23.53
N ASP A 322 11.22 25.23 23.63
CA ASP A 322 11.39 26.37 24.53
C ASP A 322 10.85 27.66 23.86
N THR A 323 10.71 28.71 24.64
CA THR A 323 10.47 30.09 24.17
C THR A 323 11.61 30.68 23.36
N VAL A 324 12.80 30.07 23.38
CA VAL A 324 13.94 30.41 22.54
C VAL A 324 13.98 29.46 21.35
N ASP A 325 14.10 30.02 20.15
CA ASP A 325 14.21 29.25 18.91
C ASP A 325 15.35 28.22 19.00
N ASP A 326 15.09 27.03 18.46
CA ASP A 326 15.98 25.85 18.45
C ASP A 326 16.33 25.25 19.83
N GLU A 327 15.83 25.81 20.94
CA GLU A 327 16.04 25.28 22.29
C GLU A 327 14.88 24.38 22.73
N LYS A 328 15.20 23.37 23.56
CA LYS A 328 14.26 22.32 23.97
C LYS A 328 14.31 22.08 25.47
N ILE A 329 13.14 21.79 26.04
CA ILE A 329 13.01 21.32 27.41
C ILE A 329 12.76 19.81 27.36
N ILE A 330 13.69 19.05 27.95
CA ILE A 330 13.59 17.59 28.07
C ILE A 330 13.06 17.27 29.47
N LYS A 331 12.01 16.46 29.54
CA LYS A 331 11.38 16.03 30.78
C LYS A 331 11.41 14.52 30.86
N ALA A 332 11.86 14.00 31.99
CA ALA A 332 11.88 12.59 32.29
C ALA A 332 11.06 12.32 33.56
N TYR A 333 10.13 11.37 33.48
CA TYR A 333 9.15 11.13 34.53
C TYR A 333 9.15 9.68 35.01
N MET A 334 8.76 9.52 36.28
CA MET A 334 8.49 8.27 36.96
C MET A 334 9.70 7.33 37.02
N GLY A 335 10.56 7.56 38.01
CA GLY A 335 11.67 6.67 38.34
C GLY A 335 12.90 6.87 37.47
N VAL A 336 13.25 8.13 37.22
CA VAL A 336 14.44 8.52 36.45
C VAL A 336 15.71 7.96 37.09
N LYS A 337 16.53 7.30 36.28
CA LYS A 337 17.88 6.86 36.63
C LYS A 337 18.82 7.20 35.51
N PHE A 338 19.99 7.73 35.83
CA PHE A 338 21.03 7.97 34.84
C PHE A 338 22.39 7.51 35.31
N TYR A 339 23.23 7.12 34.35
CA TYR A 339 24.53 6.53 34.59
C TYR A 339 25.52 6.92 33.50
N ARG A 340 26.67 7.41 33.93
CA ARG A 340 27.95 7.51 33.22
C ARG A 340 29.06 7.24 34.25
N THR A 341 30.27 6.91 33.81
CA THR A 341 31.36 6.54 34.74
C THR A 341 31.71 7.63 35.77
N ASP A 342 31.53 8.91 35.44
CA ASP A 342 31.82 10.08 36.28
C ASP A 342 30.63 10.59 37.09
N ILE A 343 29.40 10.26 36.68
CA ILE A 343 28.17 10.77 37.29
C ILE A 343 27.02 9.74 37.21
N GLN A 344 26.33 9.55 38.32
CA GLN A 344 25.17 8.66 38.40
C GLN A 344 24.10 9.36 39.21
N GLY A 345 22.84 9.07 38.96
CA GLY A 345 21.77 9.64 39.76
C GLY A 345 20.44 8.91 39.62
N ALA A 346 19.58 9.15 40.60
CA ALA A 346 18.23 8.64 40.63
C ALA A 346 17.30 9.70 41.26
N CYS A 347 16.12 9.87 40.69
CA CYS A 347 15.07 10.74 41.21
C CYS A 347 13.71 10.28 40.64
N ASP A 348 12.60 10.81 41.16
CA ASP A 348 11.31 10.52 40.53
C ASP A 348 11.19 11.20 39.16
N SER A 349 11.58 12.48 39.08
CA SER A 349 11.41 13.31 37.90
C SER A 349 12.64 14.19 37.66
N LEU A 350 12.97 14.44 36.39
CA LEU A 350 14.09 15.26 35.95
C LEU A 350 13.65 16.20 34.82
N VAL A 351 14.10 17.44 34.87
CA VAL A 351 13.93 18.42 33.78
C VAL A 351 15.30 18.91 33.36
N TYR A 352 15.55 18.93 32.06
CA TYR A 352 16.77 19.46 31.47
C TYR A 352 16.42 20.60 30.50
N PHE A 353 17.08 21.73 30.70
CA PHE A 353 16.95 22.91 29.85
C PHE A 353 18.19 22.98 28.95
N SER A 354 18.04 22.76 27.64
CA SER A 354 19.18 22.72 26.71
C SER A 354 19.95 24.05 26.69
N LYS A 355 19.21 25.16 26.67
CA LYS A 355 19.75 26.53 26.60
C LYS A 355 20.76 26.82 27.69
N ASP A 356 20.41 26.46 28.92
CA ASP A 356 21.21 26.75 30.11
C ASP A 356 22.09 25.56 30.51
N SER A 357 22.02 24.45 29.76
CA SER A 357 22.62 23.15 30.08
C SER A 357 22.34 22.72 31.53
N THR A 358 21.17 23.08 32.05
CA THR A 358 20.83 22.93 33.46
C THR A 358 19.90 21.73 33.66
N ALA A 359 20.28 20.83 34.56
CA ALA A 359 19.47 19.68 34.96
C ALA A 359 18.91 19.88 36.37
N GLN A 360 17.60 19.72 36.51
CA GLN A 360 16.86 19.83 37.75
C GLN A 360 16.26 18.47 38.10
N MET A 361 16.60 17.96 39.28
CA MET A 361 16.13 16.69 39.80
C MET A 361 15.14 16.92 40.95
N PHE A 362 14.00 16.24 40.91
CA PHE A 362 12.89 16.44 41.82
C PHE A 362 12.53 15.16 42.57
N SER A 363 11.98 15.31 43.78
CA SER A 363 11.39 14.24 44.58
C SER A 363 12.38 13.11 44.92
N SER A 364 13.08 13.29 46.04
CA SER A 364 14.13 12.39 46.55
C SER A 364 15.33 12.17 45.60
N PRO A 365 15.91 13.22 45.00
CA PRO A 365 17.10 13.07 44.19
C PRO A 365 18.31 12.54 44.99
N ILE A 366 19.00 11.60 44.38
CA ILE A 366 20.28 11.06 44.82
C ILE A 366 21.26 11.20 43.66
N LEU A 367 22.43 11.78 43.93
CA LEU A 367 23.49 11.99 42.96
C LEU A 367 24.79 11.38 43.48
N TRP A 368 25.51 10.68 42.62
CA TRP A 368 26.83 10.15 42.89
C TRP A 368 27.86 10.70 41.92
N SER A 369 29.03 11.06 42.44
CA SER A 369 30.22 11.36 41.65
C SER A 369 31.43 10.68 42.28
N GLY A 370 31.96 9.65 41.60
CA GLY A 370 32.93 8.73 42.17
C GLY A 370 32.41 8.09 43.46
N ILE A 371 33.10 8.32 44.59
CA ILE A 371 32.73 7.78 45.91
C ILE A 371 31.80 8.72 46.71
N ARG A 372 31.47 9.90 46.18
CA ARG A 372 30.68 10.91 46.90
C ARG A 372 29.21 10.77 46.55
N GLN A 373 28.34 10.86 47.55
CA GLN A 373 26.89 10.86 47.40
C GLN A 373 26.31 12.18 47.92
N MET A 374 25.34 12.71 47.20
CA MET A 374 24.50 13.84 47.62
C MET A 374 23.03 13.44 47.55
N THR A 375 22.27 13.85 48.56
CA THR A 375 20.81 13.68 48.62
C THR A 375 20.18 15.01 49.00
N ALA A 376 19.03 15.34 48.41
CA ALA A 376 18.26 16.53 48.76
C ALA A 376 16.78 16.32 48.43
N ASP A 377 15.93 17.31 48.70
CA ASP A 377 14.56 17.34 48.17
C ASP A 377 14.53 17.87 46.72
N TYR A 378 15.56 18.62 46.34
CA TYR A 378 15.79 19.23 45.02
C TYR A 378 17.29 19.33 44.77
N ILE A 379 17.74 18.95 43.57
CA ILE A 379 19.11 19.16 43.10
C ILE A 379 19.07 19.91 41.76
N GLU A 380 19.83 20.99 41.66
CA GLU A 380 20.09 21.69 40.40
C GLU A 380 21.57 21.54 40.05
N MET A 381 21.84 21.14 38.81
CA MET A 381 23.17 20.94 38.26
C MET A 381 23.33 21.81 37.02
N LYS A 382 24.44 22.55 36.95
CA LYS A 382 24.78 23.45 35.84
C LYS A 382 26.19 23.19 35.36
#